data_AF-A0AAE3QNN6-F1
#
_entry.id   AF-A0AAE3QNN6-F1
#
_cell.length_a   1.000
_cell.length_b   1.000
_cell.length_c   1.000
_cell.angle_alpha   90.00
_cell.angle_beta   90.00
_cell.angle_gamma   90.00
#
_symmetry.space_group_name_H-M   'P 1'
#
loop_
_entity.id
_entity.type
_entity.pdbx_description
1 polymer ?
#
loop_
_entity_poly.entity_id
_entity_poly.type
_entity_poly.pdbx_seq_one_letter_code
_entity_poly.pdbx_strand_id
1 'polypeptide(L)'
;MSEALKDAWALVKLQALKILMKLGAVLVTFRKIDGTVTTRKATRNIDLVPAEKHPKYGNRESEYIWVLPFFDTEKQAWRSLKAENLITISIL
;
A
#
# COMPACT_ATOMS: atom_id res chain seq x y z
N MET A 1 -18.54 17.64 4.33
CA MET A 1 -17.67 16.69 5.07
C MET A 1 -16.44 17.45 5.50
N SER A 2 -16.15 17.56 6.81
CA SER A 2 -14.99 18.30 7.32
C SER A 2 -13.67 17.68 6.85
N GLU A 3 -12.59 18.45 6.83
CA GLU A 3 -11.27 17.96 6.41
C GLU A 3 -10.78 16.80 7.29
N ALA A 4 -10.90 16.94 8.62
CA ALA A 4 -10.56 15.88 9.56
C ALA A 4 -11.27 14.55 9.27
N LEU A 5 -12.51 14.59 8.78
CA LEU A 5 -13.26 13.39 8.43
C LEU A 5 -12.75 12.74 7.13
N LYS A 6 -12.26 13.54 6.17
CA LYS A 6 -11.62 13.02 4.96
C LYS A 6 -10.31 12.30 5.29
N ASP A 7 -9.52 12.88 6.19
CA ASP A 7 -8.24 12.31 6.64
C ASP A 7 -8.46 11.01 7.42
N ALA A 8 -9.42 11.00 8.35
CA ALA A 8 -9.80 9.80 9.07
C ALA A 8 -10.25 8.69 8.11
N TRP A 9 -11.06 9.02 7.10
CA TRP A 9 -11.49 8.04 6.10
C TRP A 9 -10.33 7.52 5.26
N ALA A 10 -9.35 8.35 4.93
CA ALA A 10 -8.13 7.92 4.23
C ALA A 10 -7.35 6.87 5.04
N LEU A 11 -7.21 7.08 6.35
CA LEU A 11 -6.58 6.11 7.27
C LEU A 11 -7.34 4.79 7.32
N VAL A 12 -8.67 4.83 7.42
CA VAL A 12 -9.52 3.62 7.43
C VAL A 12 -9.33 2.82 6.14
N LYS A 13 -9.34 3.48 4.98
CA LYS A 13 -9.08 2.82 3.69
C LYS A 13 -7.68 2.19 3.64
N LEU A 14 -6.66 2.87 4.16
CA LEU A 14 -5.30 2.35 4.20
C LEU A 14 -5.19 1.11 5.10
N GLN A 15 -5.90 1.09 6.22
CA GLN A 15 -5.95 -0.06 7.12
C GLN A 15 -6.66 -1.26 6.49
N ALA A 16 -7.78 -1.03 5.79
CA ALA A 16 -8.46 -2.09 5.02
C ALA A 16 -7.53 -2.66 3.93
N LEU A 17 -6.84 -1.79 3.20
CA LEU A 17 -5.86 -2.18 2.18
C LEU A 17 -4.74 -3.05 2.76
N LYS A 18 -4.22 -2.69 3.93
CA LYS A 18 -3.18 -3.45 4.63
C LYS A 18 -3.62 -4.88 4.95
N ILE A 19 -4.88 -5.09 5.36
CA ILE A 19 -5.43 -6.42 5.63
C ILE A 19 -5.52 -7.22 4.33
N LEU A 20 -6.09 -6.64 3.27
CA LEU A 20 -6.21 -7.29 1.97
C LEU A 20 -4.85 -7.71 1.39
N MET A 21 -3.84 -6.84 1.51
CA MET A 21 -2.47 -7.11 1.06
C MET A 21 -1.76 -8.22 1.85
N LYS A 22 -2.15 -8.48 3.10
CA LYS A 22 -1.60 -9.61 3.88
C LYS A 22 -2.21 -10.94 3.42
N LEU A 23 -3.45 -10.93 2.94
CA LEU A 23 -4.12 -12.12 2.41
C LEU A 23 -3.62 -12.48 1.01
N GLY A 24 -3.32 -11.49 0.18
CA GLY A 24 -2.82 -11.71 -1.17
C GLY A 24 -2.39 -10.44 -1.89
N ALA A 25 -2.28 -10.52 -3.21
CA ALA A 25 -1.99 -9.35 -4.04
C ALA A 25 -3.28 -8.62 -4.42
N VAL A 26 -3.22 -7.29 -4.43
CA VAL A 26 -4.33 -6.40 -4.83
C VAL A 26 -3.84 -5.36 -5.83
N LEU A 27 -4.76 -4.84 -6.64
CA LEU A 27 -4.48 -3.69 -7.50
C LEU A 27 -4.78 -2.40 -6.73
N VAL A 28 -3.78 -1.52 -6.69
CA VAL A 28 -3.89 -0.23 -6.01
C VAL A 28 -3.65 0.87 -7.00
N THR A 29 -4.62 1.78 -7.11
CA THR A 29 -4.52 3.00 -7.91
C THR A 29 -4.24 4.18 -7.00
N PHE A 30 -3.15 4.89 -7.27
CA PHE A 30 -2.72 6.04 -6.47
C PHE A 30 -2.16 7.17 -7.33
N ARG A 31 -2.16 8.38 -6.77
CA ARG A 31 -1.53 9.56 -7.37
C ARG A 31 -0.08 9.66 -6.92
N LYS A 32 0.83 9.87 -7.87
CA LYS A 32 2.24 10.17 -7.59
C LYS A 32 2.44 11.65 -7.27
N ILE A 33 3.64 12.00 -6.78
CA ILE A 33 4.04 13.39 -6.49
C ILE A 33 3.96 14.29 -7.74
N ASP A 34 4.26 13.74 -8.92
CA ASP A 34 4.15 14.43 -10.21
C ASP A 34 2.70 14.65 -10.68
N GLY A 35 1.71 14.22 -9.91
CA GLY A 35 0.29 14.32 -10.25
C GLY A 35 -0.26 13.19 -11.13
N THR A 36 0.60 12.31 -11.67
CA THR A 36 0.15 11.19 -12.51
C THR A 36 -0.54 10.11 -11.68
N VAL A 37 -1.59 9.51 -12.25
CA VAL A 37 -2.30 8.38 -11.64
C VAL A 37 -1.72 7.08 -12.19
N THR A 38 -1.46 6.12 -11.31
CA THR A 38 -0.94 4.81 -11.71
C THR A 38 -1.60 3.70 -10.90
N THR A 39 -1.77 2.56 -11.54
CA THR A 39 -2.19 1.30 -10.91
C THR A 39 -0.99 0.38 -10.76
N ARG A 40 -0.91 -0.33 -9.63
CA ARG A 40 0.15 -1.31 -9.33
C ARG A 40 -0.42 -2.53 -8.64
N LYS A 41 0.19 -3.69 -8.91
CA LYS A 41 -0.08 -4.93 -8.18
C LYS A 41 0.78 -5.01 -6.92
N ALA A 42 0.14 -4.79 -5.78
CA ALA A 42 0.78 -4.65 -4.48
C ALA A 42 0.45 -5.82 -3.55
N THR A 43 1.45 -6.28 -2.78
CA THR A 43 1.30 -7.33 -1.77
C THR A 43 2.10 -6.99 -0.51
N ARG A 44 1.65 -7.51 0.62
CA ARG A 44 2.43 -7.61 1.88
C ARG A 44 2.54 -9.06 2.36
N ASN A 45 1.96 -10.00 1.62
CA ASN A 45 2.16 -11.42 1.85
C ASN A 45 3.59 -11.78 1.43
N ILE A 46 4.40 -12.19 2.40
CA ILE A 46 5.83 -12.48 2.22
C ILE A 46 6.07 -13.72 1.34
N ASP A 47 5.09 -14.63 1.28
CA ASP A 47 5.12 -15.83 0.44
C ASP A 47 5.06 -15.47 -1.05
N LEU A 48 4.49 -14.30 -1.37
CA LEU A 48 4.44 -13.75 -2.73
C LEU A 48 5.64 -12.86 -3.07
N VAL A 49 6.58 -12.68 -2.13
CA VAL A 49 7.80 -11.88 -2.31
C VAL A 49 8.98 -12.82 -2.45
N PRO A 50 9.86 -12.65 -3.46
CA PRO A 50 11.08 -13.46 -3.58
C PRO A 50 11.93 -13.37 -2.31
N ALA A 51 12.52 -14.50 -1.87
CA ALA A 51 13.30 -14.59 -0.64
C ALA A 51 14.42 -13.54 -0.55
N GLU A 52 15.11 -13.27 -1.67
CA GLU A 52 16.17 -12.26 -1.78
C GLU A 52 15.69 -10.83 -1.53
N LYS A 53 14.38 -10.59 -1.71
CA LYS A 53 13.71 -9.30 -1.50
C LYS A 53 13.02 -9.24 -0.15
N HIS A 54 13.14 -10.25 0.71
CA HIS A 54 12.58 -10.17 2.05
C HIS A 54 13.27 -9.05 2.85
N PRO A 55 12.51 -8.27 3.63
CA PRO A 55 13.10 -7.21 4.43
C PRO A 55 14.06 -7.80 5.47
N LYS A 56 15.27 -7.23 5.56
CA LYS A 56 16.36 -7.71 6.44
C LYS A 56 15.98 -7.77 7.93
N TYR A 57 15.02 -6.96 8.36
CA TYR A 57 14.59 -6.84 9.76
C TYR A 57 13.09 -7.08 9.89
N GLY A 58 12.62 -8.26 9.46
CA GLY A 58 11.20 -8.63 9.55
C GLY A 58 10.26 -7.63 8.87
N ASN A 59 8.96 -7.85 8.99
CA ASN A 59 7.93 -7.02 8.38
C ASN A 59 7.78 -5.71 9.21
N ARG A 60 8.79 -4.83 9.20
CA ARG A 60 8.75 -3.55 9.91
C ARG A 60 7.59 -2.73 9.36
N GLU A 61 6.61 -2.49 10.23
CA GLU A 61 5.57 -1.50 9.99
C GLU A 61 6.23 -0.11 9.83
N SER A 62 5.56 0.76 9.08
CA SER A 62 5.96 2.16 9.03
C SER A 62 5.80 2.78 10.42
N GLU A 63 6.71 3.69 10.78
CA GLU A 63 6.58 4.54 11.97
C GLU A 63 5.33 5.43 11.91
N TYR A 64 4.91 5.78 10.69
CA TYR A 64 3.75 6.63 10.43
C TYR A 64 2.52 5.81 10.05
N ILE A 65 1.42 6.03 10.76
CA ILE A 65 0.13 5.33 10.53
C ILE A 65 -0.49 5.65 9.16
N TRP A 66 -0.15 6.79 8.57
CA TRP A 66 -0.62 7.23 7.25
C TRP A 66 0.26 6.73 6.09
N VAL A 67 1.24 5.87 6.36
CA VAL A 67 2.13 5.30 5.33
C VAL A 67 2.11 3.78 5.39
N LEU A 68 1.87 3.14 4.24
CA LEU A 68 1.84 1.69 4.11
C LEU A 68 2.97 1.22 3.17
N PRO A 69 4.00 0.53 3.69
CA PRO A 69 4.98 -0.15 2.86
C PRO A 69 4.35 -1.40 2.23
N PHE A 70 4.63 -1.62 0.94
CA PHE A 70 4.16 -2.78 0.19
C PHE A 70 5.19 -3.20 -0.87
N PHE A 71 5.12 -4.46 -1.30
CA PHE A 71 5.92 -4.97 -2.41
C PHE A 71 5.13 -4.88 -3.71
N ASP A 72 5.72 -4.20 -4.70
CA ASP A 72 5.19 -4.12 -6.06
C ASP A 72 5.67 -5.36 -6.84
N THR A 73 4.75 -6.28 -7.12
CA THR A 73 5.07 -7.56 -7.78
C THR A 73 5.42 -7.40 -9.26
N GLU A 74 5.01 -6.30 -9.91
CA GLU A 74 5.34 -6.04 -11.31
C GLU A 74 6.71 -5.39 -11.44
N LYS A 75 7.06 -4.49 -10.51
CA LYS A 75 8.36 -3.80 -10.50
C LYS A 75 9.40 -4.48 -9.63
N GLN A 76 9.03 -5.53 -8.90
CA GLN A 76 9.90 -6.31 -8.02
C GLN A 76 10.65 -5.41 -7.01
N ALA A 77 9.94 -4.44 -6.43
CA ALA A 77 10.51 -3.43 -5.58
C ALA A 77 9.58 -3.06 -4.41
N TRP A 78 10.18 -2.77 -3.25
CA TRP A 78 9.46 -2.20 -2.11
C TRP A 78 9.14 -0.73 -2.37
N ARG A 79 7.90 -0.35 -2.07
CA ARG A 79 7.38 1.00 -2.18
C ARG A 79 6.54 1.35 -0.95
N SER A 80 6.19 2.62 -0.82
CA SER A 80 5.34 3.12 0.24
C SER A 80 4.19 3.94 -0.34
N LEU A 81 2.99 3.73 0.19
CA LEU A 81 1.79 4.50 -0.16
C LEU A 81 1.37 5.37 1.02
N LYS A 82 1.14 6.65 0.77
CA LYS A 82 0.50 7.53 1.75
C LYS A 82 -1.02 7.41 1.66
N ALA A 83 -1.72 7.47 2.79
CA ALA A 83 -3.18 7.41 2.87
C ALA A 83 -3.88 8.41 1.94
N GLU A 84 -3.37 9.65 1.89
CA GLU A 84 -3.88 10.76 1.07
C GLU A 84 -3.82 10.49 -0.44
N ASN A 85 -2.87 9.66 -0.89
CA ASN A 85 -2.63 9.41 -2.31
C ASN A 85 -3.46 8.23 -2.86
N LEU A 86 -4.14 7.49 -1.98
CA LEU A 86 -4.93 6.32 -2.35
C LEU A 86 -6.25 6.74 -3.03
N ILE A 87 -6.44 6.29 -4.27
CA ILE A 87 -7.64 6.57 -5.07
C ILE A 87 -8.60 5.37 -5.01
N THR A 88 -8.13 4.19 -5.42
CA THR A 88 -8.98 3.00 -5.53
C THR A 88 -8.22 1.73 -5.18
N ILE A 89 -8.94 0.78 -4.60
CA ILE A 89 -8.48 -0.58 -4.32
C ILE A 89 -9.34 -1.53 -5.15
N SER A 90 -8.72 -2.46 -5.85
CA SER A 90 -9.40 -3.51 -6.59
C SER A 90 -8.82 -4.86 -6.18
N ILE A 91 -9.71 -5.78 -5.84
CA ILE A 91 -9.36 -7.17 -5.53
C ILE A 91 -9.16 -7.88 -6.87
N LEU A 92 -8.11 -8.71 -6.94
CA LEU A 92 -7.78 -9.52 -8.12
C LEU A 92 -8.61 -10.80 -8.20
#